data_AF-A0A061FYK2-F1
#
_entry.id   AF-A0A061FYK2-F1
#
_cell.length_a   1.000
_cell.length_b   1.000
_cell.length_c   1.000
_cell.angle_alpha   90.00
_cell.angle_beta   90.00
_cell.angle_gamma   90.00
#
_symmetry.space_group_name_H-M   'P 1'
#
loop_
_entity.id
_entity.type
_entity.pdbx_description
1 polymer ?
#
loop_
_entity_poly.entity_id
_entity_poly.type
_entity_poly.pdbx_seq_one_letter_code
_entity_poly.pdbx_strand_id
1 'polypeptide(L)'
;MRILQLGLLVALFSGVAAILIYITGLSNRYENHQLSGEDWEALQSLQSGFQKCVSANGLGLQAISGKDYCQVTLTYPSDTDSKWRDPNTGEVEGLSFEFNLCEAVATWEQVRNSTTILTREFIDALPNGWEEYAWRRINKGVLLNHCKNKALCMEKLSLVLPETPPYVPRQFARCAVIGNSGDLLKTRFGKEIDSYDVVIRENGAPIENYTEYVGKKSSFRLLNRGSAKALDKVVELDETRQEVLIIKTTIHDIMSQMIREIPIRNPVYLMLGASFGSAAKGTGLKALEFALSVCDSVDMYGFTVDPGYKEWTRYFSESRKGHTPLHGRAYYQMMECLGPSGEVAAKS
;
A
#
# COMPACT_ATOMS: atom_id res chain seq x y z
N MET A 1 -55.46 -32.78 6.28
CA MET A 1 -54.56 -33.32 5.22
C MET A 1 -54.46 -32.42 3.98
N ARG A 2 -55.55 -31.93 3.38
CA ARG A 2 -55.49 -31.14 2.12
C ARG A 2 -54.73 -29.80 2.22
N ILE A 3 -54.78 -29.11 3.36
CA ILE A 3 -54.08 -27.81 3.55
C ILE A 3 -52.55 -27.99 3.65
N LEU A 4 -52.09 -29.05 4.30
CA LEU A 4 -50.66 -29.40 4.38
C LEU A 4 -50.09 -29.79 3.01
N GLN A 5 -50.88 -30.47 2.16
CA GLN A 5 -50.49 -30.79 0.80
C GLN A 5 -50.41 -29.54 -0.09
N LEU A 6 -51.33 -28.58 0.09
CA LEU A 6 -51.26 -27.29 -0.60
C LEU A 6 -50.04 -26.46 -0.15
N GLY A 7 -49.76 -26.44 1.15
CA GLY A 7 -48.58 -25.76 1.71
C GLY A 7 -47.26 -26.35 1.22
N LEU A 8 -47.17 -27.69 1.13
CA LEU A 8 -46.00 -28.37 0.57
C LEU A 8 -45.81 -28.09 -0.92
N LEU A 9 -46.90 -28.05 -1.70
CA LEU A 9 -46.84 -27.70 -3.13
C LEU A 9 -46.40 -26.27 -3.36
N VAL A 10 -46.89 -25.31 -2.57
CA VAL A 10 -46.46 -23.90 -2.65
C VAL A 10 -44.98 -23.75 -2.24
N ALA A 11 -44.55 -24.45 -1.18
CA ALA A 11 -43.15 -24.45 -0.76
C ALA A 11 -42.23 -25.05 -1.83
N LEU A 12 -42.62 -26.18 -2.45
CA LEU A 12 -41.88 -26.79 -3.55
C LEU A 12 -41.82 -25.88 -4.79
N PHE A 13 -42.91 -25.24 -5.18
CA PHE A 13 -42.92 -24.29 -6.28
C PHE A 13 -42.03 -23.07 -6.01
N SER A 14 -42.06 -22.55 -4.78
CA SER A 14 -41.18 -21.43 -4.39
C SER A 14 -39.70 -21.82 -4.34
N GLY A 15 -39.39 -23.04 -3.90
CA GLY A 15 -38.03 -23.59 -3.89
C GLY A 15 -37.52 -23.85 -5.30
N VAL A 16 -38.34 -24.39 -6.20
CA VAL A 16 -38.00 -24.60 -7.61
C VAL A 16 -37.83 -23.26 -8.33
N ALA A 17 -38.68 -22.27 -8.05
CA ALA A 17 -38.52 -20.92 -8.60
C ALA A 17 -37.23 -20.25 -8.09
N ALA A 18 -36.88 -20.38 -6.80
CA ALA A 18 -35.64 -19.85 -6.25
C ALA A 18 -34.40 -20.55 -6.84
N ILE A 19 -34.46 -21.86 -7.05
CA ILE A 19 -33.41 -22.63 -7.72
C ILE A 19 -33.31 -22.24 -9.19
N LEU A 20 -34.43 -22.03 -9.88
CA LEU A 20 -34.42 -21.55 -11.27
C LEU A 20 -33.85 -20.14 -11.37
N ILE A 21 -34.19 -19.23 -10.45
CA ILE A 21 -33.62 -17.86 -10.39
C ILE A 21 -32.12 -17.92 -10.07
N TYR A 22 -31.69 -18.83 -9.19
CA TYR A 22 -30.28 -19.05 -8.87
C TYR A 22 -29.53 -19.65 -10.06
N ILE A 23 -30.12 -20.62 -10.77
CA ILE A 23 -29.55 -21.22 -11.97
C ILE A 23 -29.53 -20.22 -13.12
N THR A 24 -30.60 -19.46 -13.38
CA THR A 24 -30.58 -18.41 -14.42
C THR A 24 -29.65 -17.26 -14.03
N GLY A 25 -29.58 -16.91 -12.75
CA GLY A 25 -28.68 -15.88 -12.22
C GLY A 25 -27.21 -16.30 -12.20
N LEU A 26 -26.91 -17.59 -12.16
CA LEU A 26 -25.57 -18.16 -12.35
C LEU A 26 -25.25 -18.43 -13.82
N SER A 27 -26.22 -18.85 -14.63
CA SER A 27 -26.07 -19.04 -16.07
C SER A 27 -25.86 -17.70 -16.79
N ASN A 28 -26.45 -16.60 -16.31
CA ASN A 28 -26.12 -15.24 -16.77
C ASN A 28 -24.73 -14.75 -16.31
N ARG A 29 -24.03 -15.45 -15.40
CA ARG A 29 -22.62 -15.15 -15.08
C ARG A 29 -21.63 -15.94 -15.92
N TYR A 30 -22.10 -16.88 -16.73
CA TYR A 30 -21.34 -17.57 -17.77
C TYR A 30 -21.73 -17.07 -19.16
N GLU A 31 -22.10 -15.80 -19.29
CA GLU A 31 -21.91 -15.13 -20.58
C GLU A 31 -20.41 -15.07 -20.82
N ASN A 32 -19.92 -15.82 -21.82
CA ASN A 32 -18.66 -15.53 -22.49
C ASN A 32 -18.73 -14.07 -22.95
N HIS A 33 -18.32 -13.14 -22.09
CA HIS A 33 -18.11 -11.75 -22.46
C HIS A 33 -16.91 -11.75 -23.39
N GLN A 34 -17.19 -11.91 -24.68
CA GLN A 34 -16.23 -11.61 -25.72
C GLN A 34 -15.93 -10.11 -25.57
N LEU A 35 -14.67 -9.79 -25.30
CA LEU A 35 -14.21 -8.40 -25.20
C LEU A 35 -14.66 -7.64 -26.45
N SER A 36 -15.21 -6.44 -26.26
CA SER A 36 -15.54 -5.59 -27.40
C SER A 36 -14.25 -5.14 -28.11
N GLY A 37 -14.37 -4.66 -29.35
CA GLY A 37 -13.22 -4.09 -30.06
C GLY A 37 -12.60 -2.89 -29.31
N GLU A 38 -13.43 -2.12 -28.60
CA GLU A 38 -12.97 -0.99 -27.78
C GLU A 38 -12.20 -1.47 -26.54
N ASP A 39 -12.71 -2.50 -25.84
CA ASP A 39 -12.01 -3.08 -24.68
C ASP A 39 -10.64 -3.65 -25.09
N TRP A 40 -10.59 -4.25 -26.28
CA TRP A 40 -9.35 -4.75 -26.85
C TRP A 40 -8.33 -3.65 -27.11
N GLU A 41 -8.75 -2.57 -27.77
CA GLU A 41 -7.89 -1.42 -28.05
C GLU A 41 -7.39 -0.77 -26.76
N ALA A 42 -8.25 -0.67 -25.73
CA ALA A 42 -7.87 -0.20 -24.41
C ALA A 42 -6.80 -1.08 -23.75
N LEU A 43 -6.98 -2.40 -23.75
CA LEU A 43 -6.01 -3.35 -23.18
C LEU A 43 -4.67 -3.32 -23.93
N GLN A 44 -4.70 -3.24 -25.26
CA GLN A 44 -3.50 -3.12 -26.08
C GLN A 44 -2.78 -1.77 -25.84
N SER A 45 -3.55 -0.69 -25.67
CA SER A 45 -3.02 0.63 -25.32
C SER A 45 -2.37 0.61 -23.93
N LEU A 46 -3.02 0.01 -22.93
CA LEU A 46 -2.46 -0.16 -21.58
C LEU A 46 -1.13 -0.91 -21.63
N GLN A 47 -1.09 -2.07 -22.29
CA GLN A 47 0.12 -2.89 -22.34
C GLN A 47 1.25 -2.19 -23.10
N SER A 48 0.97 -1.59 -24.27
CA SER A 48 1.98 -0.88 -25.05
C SER A 48 2.48 0.40 -24.36
N GLY A 49 1.59 1.12 -23.67
CA GLY A 49 1.92 2.28 -22.85
C GLY A 49 2.82 1.90 -21.68
N PHE A 50 2.47 0.84 -20.96
CA PHE A 50 3.28 0.28 -19.88
C PHE A 50 4.69 -0.10 -20.37
N GLN A 51 4.80 -0.82 -21.49
CA GLN A 51 6.09 -1.20 -22.08
C GLN A 51 6.94 -0.01 -22.47
N LYS A 52 6.33 1.02 -23.08
CA LYS A 52 7.04 2.26 -23.44
C LYS A 52 7.55 2.99 -22.19
N CYS A 53 6.73 3.10 -21.15
CA CYS A 53 7.13 3.70 -19.89
C CYS A 53 8.29 2.95 -19.24
N VAL A 54 8.21 1.62 -19.13
CA VAL A 54 9.29 0.80 -18.57
C VAL A 54 10.56 0.91 -19.41
N SER A 55 10.46 0.96 -20.73
CA SER A 55 11.63 1.11 -21.60
C SER A 55 12.32 2.48 -21.42
N ALA A 56 11.54 3.54 -21.15
CA ALA A 56 12.06 4.89 -20.96
C ALA A 56 12.62 5.12 -19.55
N ASN A 57 11.90 4.69 -18.52
CA ASN A 57 12.18 5.03 -17.12
C ASN A 57 12.70 3.85 -16.31
N GLY A 58 12.57 2.63 -16.82
CA GLY A 58 12.86 1.40 -16.10
C GLY A 58 14.32 1.13 -15.79
N LEU A 59 15.23 2.01 -16.25
CA LEU A 59 16.68 1.86 -16.14
C LEU A 59 17.07 0.43 -16.55
N GLY A 60 16.92 0.06 -17.81
CA GLY A 60 17.28 -1.28 -18.30
C GLY A 60 16.33 -2.44 -17.95
N LEU A 61 15.30 -2.23 -17.12
CA LEU A 61 14.19 -3.18 -17.01
C LEU A 61 13.48 -3.36 -18.35
N GLN A 62 13.07 -4.58 -18.66
CA GLN A 62 12.26 -4.90 -19.83
C GLN A 62 10.89 -5.43 -19.41
N ALA A 63 9.84 -4.93 -20.05
CA ALA A 63 8.47 -5.40 -19.87
C ALA A 63 8.07 -6.33 -21.02
N ILE A 64 7.96 -7.63 -20.73
CA ILE A 64 7.62 -8.65 -21.72
C ILE A 64 6.15 -9.03 -21.54
N SER A 65 5.34 -8.83 -22.59
CA SER A 65 3.93 -9.25 -22.60
C SER A 65 3.80 -10.76 -22.44
N GLY A 66 2.87 -11.19 -21.58
CA GLY A 66 2.52 -12.60 -21.40
C GLY A 66 1.60 -13.14 -22.49
N LYS A 67 1.01 -14.31 -22.23
CA LYS A 67 0.05 -14.94 -23.15
C LYS A 67 -1.32 -14.26 -23.17
N ASP A 68 -1.66 -13.60 -22.06
CA ASP A 68 -2.87 -12.82 -21.87
C ASP A 68 -2.53 -11.31 -21.86
N TYR A 69 -3.47 -10.46 -22.29
CA TYR A 69 -3.33 -9.01 -22.43
C TYR A 69 -3.01 -8.31 -21.10
N CYS A 70 -3.45 -8.91 -20.00
CA CYS A 70 -3.21 -8.41 -18.66
C CYS A 70 -1.84 -8.81 -18.08
N GLN A 71 -1.20 -9.85 -18.61
CA GLN A 71 0.04 -10.37 -18.03
C GLN A 71 1.26 -9.64 -18.58
N VAL A 72 2.17 -9.26 -17.69
CA VAL A 72 3.48 -8.73 -18.04
C VAL A 72 4.54 -9.30 -17.11
N THR A 73 5.72 -9.58 -17.65
CA THR A 73 6.90 -9.96 -16.87
C THR A 73 7.93 -8.84 -16.96
N LEU A 74 8.27 -8.24 -15.82
CA LEU A 74 9.41 -7.33 -15.71
C LEU A 74 10.68 -8.14 -15.52
N THR A 75 11.65 -7.96 -16.41
CA THR A 75 12.93 -8.68 -16.39
C THR A 75 14.10 -7.71 -16.28
N TYR A 76 15.01 -8.00 -15.35
CA TYR A 76 16.25 -7.25 -15.16
C TYR A 76 17.31 -7.65 -16.21
N PRO A 77 18.28 -6.78 -16.51
CA PRO A 77 19.45 -7.15 -17.32
C PRO A 77 20.13 -8.42 -16.81
N SER A 78 20.58 -9.28 -17.72
CA SER A 78 21.16 -10.59 -17.37
C SER A 78 22.47 -10.51 -16.57
N ASP A 79 23.14 -9.36 -16.60
CA ASP A 79 24.35 -9.03 -15.84
C ASP A 79 24.06 -8.44 -14.46
N THR A 80 22.78 -8.34 -14.06
CA THR A 80 22.37 -7.89 -12.71
C THR A 80 22.85 -8.88 -11.65
N ASP A 81 23.62 -8.39 -10.69
CA ASP A 81 24.13 -9.19 -9.57
C ASP A 81 23.11 -9.27 -8.42
N SER A 82 22.40 -10.39 -8.33
CA SER A 82 21.45 -10.67 -7.23
C SER A 82 22.18 -11.07 -5.95
N LYS A 83 22.42 -10.10 -5.08
CA LYS A 83 23.16 -10.32 -3.81
C LYS A 83 22.30 -10.77 -2.64
N TRP A 84 20.99 -10.53 -2.68
CA TRP A 84 20.10 -10.96 -1.60
C TRP A 84 19.78 -12.44 -1.72
N ARG A 85 19.75 -13.13 -0.58
CA ARG A 85 19.35 -14.53 -0.47
C ARG A 85 18.20 -14.66 0.50
N ASP A 86 17.22 -15.49 0.14
CA ASP A 86 16.11 -15.81 1.02
C ASP A 86 16.64 -16.47 2.30
N PRO A 87 16.30 -15.95 3.50
CA PRO A 87 16.81 -16.50 4.74
C PRO A 87 16.35 -17.94 5.04
N ASN A 88 15.23 -18.38 4.46
CA ASN A 88 14.66 -19.70 4.68
C ASN A 88 15.15 -20.70 3.63
N THR A 89 15.24 -20.31 2.35
CA THR A 89 15.63 -21.21 1.26
C THR A 89 17.09 -21.09 0.85
N GLY A 90 17.75 -19.97 1.13
CA GLY A 90 19.13 -19.66 0.70
C GLY A 90 19.26 -19.30 -0.79
N GLU A 91 18.16 -19.33 -1.53
CA GLU A 91 18.10 -19.01 -2.96
C GLU A 91 18.31 -17.51 -3.18
N VAL A 92 18.96 -17.16 -4.28
CA VAL A 92 19.12 -15.76 -4.69
C VAL A 92 17.80 -15.18 -5.16
N GLU A 93 17.60 -13.87 -4.99
CA GLU A 93 16.43 -13.19 -5.54
C GLU A 93 16.38 -13.37 -7.06
N GLY A 94 15.20 -13.70 -7.60
CA GLY A 94 14.98 -13.80 -9.04
C GLY A 94 15.18 -12.47 -9.78
N LEU A 95 15.41 -12.57 -11.09
CA LEU A 95 15.58 -11.41 -11.98
C LEU A 95 14.34 -11.13 -12.85
N SER A 96 13.25 -11.85 -12.62
CA SER A 96 12.00 -11.70 -13.38
C SER A 96 10.80 -11.76 -12.43
N PHE A 97 9.86 -10.84 -12.62
CA PHE A 97 8.68 -10.69 -11.77
C PHE A 97 7.43 -10.52 -12.64
N GLU A 98 6.45 -11.39 -12.45
CA GLU A 98 5.18 -11.37 -13.18
C GLU A 98 4.16 -10.49 -12.47
N PHE A 99 3.43 -9.70 -13.25
CA PHE A 99 2.35 -8.83 -12.79
C PHE A 99 1.12 -8.97 -13.68
N ASN A 100 -0.06 -8.78 -13.08
CA ASN A 100 -1.33 -8.63 -13.78
C ASN A 100 -1.70 -7.13 -13.80
N LEU A 101 -1.55 -6.48 -14.97
CA LEU A 101 -1.81 -5.06 -15.14
C LEU A 101 -3.29 -4.71 -14.95
N CYS A 102 -4.21 -5.58 -15.35
CA CYS A 102 -5.65 -5.33 -15.20
C CYS A 102 -6.07 -5.34 -13.74
N GLU A 103 -5.61 -6.33 -12.97
CA GLU A 103 -5.82 -6.36 -11.51
C GLU A 103 -5.16 -5.15 -10.83
N ALA A 104 -3.97 -4.75 -11.29
CA ALA A 104 -3.28 -3.62 -10.73
C ALA A 104 -3.99 -2.29 -11.00
N VAL A 105 -4.51 -2.07 -12.22
CA VAL A 105 -5.36 -0.91 -12.56
C VAL A 105 -6.67 -0.92 -11.76
N ALA A 106 -7.35 -2.06 -11.65
CA ALA A 106 -8.56 -2.16 -10.84
C ALA A 106 -8.29 -1.83 -9.37
N THR A 107 -7.18 -2.31 -8.83
CA THR A 107 -6.75 -2.02 -7.45
C THR A 107 -6.37 -0.55 -7.29
N TRP A 108 -5.71 0.04 -8.28
CA TRP A 108 -5.36 1.46 -8.31
C TRP A 108 -6.60 2.34 -8.19
N GLU A 109 -7.60 2.12 -9.06
CA GLU A 109 -8.85 2.87 -9.05
C GLU A 109 -9.63 2.67 -7.75
N GLN A 110 -9.61 1.46 -7.19
CA GLN A 110 -10.20 1.21 -5.87
C GLN A 110 -9.52 2.04 -4.77
N VAL A 111 -8.19 2.10 -4.76
CA VAL A 111 -7.42 2.85 -3.75
C VAL A 111 -7.66 4.35 -3.88
N ARG A 112 -7.66 4.89 -5.11
CA ARG A 112 -7.94 6.31 -5.36
C ARG A 112 -9.32 6.78 -4.93
N ASN A 113 -10.27 5.86 -4.81
CA ASN A 113 -11.66 6.15 -4.41
C ASN A 113 -11.98 5.68 -2.99
N SER A 114 -10.99 5.26 -2.19
CA SER A 114 -11.20 4.78 -0.83
C SER A 114 -10.31 5.49 0.18
N THR A 115 -10.69 5.43 1.45
CA THR A 115 -9.90 5.95 2.57
C THR A 115 -8.98 4.86 3.09
N THR A 116 -7.70 5.19 3.30
CA THR A 116 -6.67 4.23 3.71
C THR A 116 -6.34 4.30 5.20
N ILE A 117 -6.99 5.17 5.97
CA ILE A 117 -6.90 5.19 7.43
C ILE A 117 -7.98 4.27 8.01
N LEU A 118 -7.58 3.41 8.94
CA LEU A 118 -8.48 2.55 9.67
C LEU A 118 -9.25 3.40 10.69
N THR A 119 -10.57 3.25 10.70
CA THR A 119 -11.47 4.02 11.56
C THR A 119 -12.29 3.12 12.47
N ARG A 120 -12.88 3.71 13.51
CA ARG A 120 -13.84 3.00 14.35
C ARG A 120 -15.10 2.66 13.57
N GLU A 121 -15.60 3.56 12.74
CA GLU A 121 -16.73 3.32 11.85
C GLU A 121 -16.52 2.04 11.01
N PHE A 122 -15.32 1.85 10.45
CA PHE A 122 -14.99 0.64 9.69
C PHE A 122 -15.07 -0.62 10.55
N ILE A 123 -14.52 -0.60 11.77
CA ILE A 123 -14.55 -1.77 12.67
C ILE A 123 -15.98 -2.07 13.14
N ASP A 124 -16.76 -1.05 13.48
CA ASP A 124 -18.15 -1.21 13.92
C ASP A 124 -19.05 -1.73 12.78
N ALA A 125 -18.72 -1.47 11.52
CA ALA A 125 -19.42 -2.01 10.35
C ALA A 125 -19.11 -3.50 10.05
N LEU A 126 -18.03 -4.06 10.60
CA LEU A 126 -17.67 -5.46 10.39
C LEU A 126 -18.46 -6.40 11.33
N PRO A 127 -18.93 -7.57 10.83
CA PRO A 127 -19.47 -8.61 11.70
C PRO A 127 -18.42 -9.04 12.74
N ASN A 128 -18.74 -8.88 14.03
CA ASN A 128 -17.82 -9.12 15.14
C ASN A 128 -16.48 -8.37 15.01
N GLY A 129 -16.46 -7.18 14.40
CA GLY A 129 -15.23 -6.46 14.07
C GLY A 129 -14.27 -6.27 15.25
N TRP A 130 -14.76 -6.02 16.45
CA TRP A 130 -13.89 -5.86 17.63
C TRP A 130 -13.19 -7.15 18.06
N GLU A 131 -13.89 -8.27 18.01
CA GLU A 131 -13.36 -9.58 18.39
C GLU A 131 -12.54 -10.18 17.25
N GLU A 132 -13.06 -10.20 16.03
CA GLU A 132 -12.40 -10.90 14.92
C GLU A 132 -11.38 -10.03 14.16
N TYR A 133 -11.57 -8.70 14.11
CA TYR A 133 -10.65 -7.78 13.44
C TYR A 133 -9.73 -7.07 14.44
N ALA A 134 -10.29 -6.29 15.37
CA ALA A 134 -9.49 -5.42 16.24
C ALA A 134 -8.57 -6.25 17.14
N TRP A 135 -9.04 -7.30 17.81
CA TRP A 135 -8.16 -8.18 18.58
C TRP A 135 -7.14 -8.92 17.69
N ARG A 136 -7.60 -9.59 16.62
CA ARG A 136 -6.70 -10.46 15.83
C ARG A 136 -5.73 -9.71 14.95
N ARG A 137 -5.99 -8.45 14.59
CA ARG A 137 -5.16 -7.67 13.66
C ARG A 137 -4.51 -6.48 14.32
N ILE A 138 -5.20 -5.75 15.19
CA ILE A 138 -4.75 -4.45 15.69
C ILE A 138 -4.13 -4.55 17.08
N ASN A 139 -4.94 -4.96 18.06
CA ASN A 139 -4.63 -4.90 19.47
C ASN A 139 -3.76 -6.10 19.88
N LYS A 140 -2.45 -5.97 19.66
CA LYS A 140 -1.48 -7.01 19.97
C LYS A 140 -0.86 -6.77 21.34
N GLY A 141 -0.91 -7.74 22.24
CA GLY A 141 -0.40 -7.57 23.59
C GLY A 141 -0.86 -8.68 24.52
N VAL A 142 -0.39 -8.65 25.77
CA VAL A 142 -0.65 -9.72 26.76
C VAL A 142 -1.91 -9.42 27.59
N LEU A 143 -2.34 -8.16 27.66
CA LEU A 143 -3.21 -7.68 28.75
C LEU A 143 -4.72 -7.63 28.48
N LEU A 144 -5.24 -8.05 27.32
CA LEU A 144 -6.59 -7.61 26.89
C LEU A 144 -7.60 -8.71 26.52
N ASN A 145 -7.36 -9.97 26.91
CA ASN A 145 -8.33 -11.07 26.82
C ASN A 145 -9.15 -11.09 25.52
N HIS A 146 -8.48 -10.91 24.38
CA HIS A 146 -9.09 -10.98 23.05
C HIS A 146 -10.16 -9.90 22.74
N CYS A 147 -10.06 -8.73 23.36
CA CYS A 147 -11.12 -7.71 23.29
C CYS A 147 -12.50 -8.21 23.77
N LYS A 148 -12.55 -9.28 24.59
CA LYS A 148 -13.78 -9.74 25.28
C LYS A 148 -14.44 -8.63 26.08
N ASN A 149 -13.63 -7.75 26.68
CA ASN A 149 -14.11 -6.49 27.23
C ASN A 149 -13.92 -5.39 26.17
N LYS A 150 -15.00 -5.10 25.42
CA LYS A 150 -15.00 -4.10 24.34
C LYS A 150 -14.60 -2.72 24.86
N ALA A 151 -15.08 -2.29 26.03
CA ALA A 151 -14.80 -0.96 26.57
C ALA A 151 -13.29 -0.74 26.81
N LEU A 152 -12.61 -1.72 27.41
CA LEU A 152 -11.16 -1.64 27.64
C LEU A 152 -10.36 -1.68 26.33
N CYS A 153 -10.80 -2.48 25.37
CA CYS A 153 -10.20 -2.52 24.03
C CYS A 153 -10.36 -1.18 23.30
N MET A 154 -11.55 -0.57 23.38
CA MET A 154 -11.84 0.75 22.81
C MET A 154 -10.99 1.84 23.45
N GLU A 155 -10.88 1.85 24.79
CA GLU A 155 -10.08 2.85 25.50
C GLU A 155 -8.61 2.81 25.04
N LYS A 156 -8.05 1.62 24.81
CA LYS A 156 -6.69 1.50 24.30
C LYS A 156 -6.53 2.01 22.87
N LEU A 157 -7.51 1.72 22.00
CA LEU A 157 -7.43 2.05 20.58
C LEU A 157 -7.85 3.49 20.26
N SER A 158 -8.60 4.17 21.13
CA SER A 158 -9.14 5.51 20.87
C SER A 158 -8.08 6.58 20.56
N LEU A 159 -6.84 6.39 21.02
CA LEU A 159 -5.72 7.30 20.74
C LEU A 159 -5.16 7.17 19.32
N VAL A 160 -5.45 6.06 18.63
CA VAL A 160 -4.90 5.75 17.29
C VAL A 160 -5.97 5.46 16.25
N LEU A 161 -7.23 5.46 16.65
CA LEU A 161 -8.38 5.05 15.86
C LEU A 161 -9.40 6.20 15.84
N PRO A 162 -9.43 7.02 14.77
CA PRO A 162 -10.41 8.08 14.65
C PRO A 162 -11.82 7.51 14.43
N GLU A 163 -12.84 8.26 14.82
CA GLU A 163 -14.24 7.85 14.65
C GLU A 163 -14.59 7.67 13.16
N THR A 164 -14.26 8.68 12.35
CA THR A 164 -14.46 8.73 10.89
C THR A 164 -13.14 9.02 10.17
N PRO A 165 -13.05 8.82 8.84
CA PRO A 165 -11.81 9.05 8.10
C PRO A 165 -11.35 10.52 8.24
N PRO A 166 -10.13 10.77 8.76
CA PRO A 166 -9.61 12.13 8.91
C PRO A 166 -9.19 12.76 7.58
N TYR A 167 -8.97 11.91 6.57
CA TYR A 167 -8.63 12.32 5.21
C TYR A 167 -9.56 11.62 4.23
N VAL A 168 -9.98 12.36 3.21
CA VAL A 168 -10.89 11.88 2.17
C VAL A 168 -10.15 11.72 0.83
N PRO A 169 -10.71 10.96 -0.11
CA PRO A 169 -10.07 10.77 -1.40
C PRO A 169 -9.81 12.09 -2.13
N ARG A 170 -8.63 12.23 -2.75
CA ARG A 170 -8.22 13.42 -3.53
C ARG A 170 -8.37 14.75 -2.79
N GLN A 171 -8.02 14.75 -1.51
CA GLN A 171 -8.03 15.95 -0.67
C GLN A 171 -6.90 16.94 -0.99
N PHE A 172 -5.77 16.46 -1.51
CA PHE A 172 -4.58 17.25 -1.82
C PHE A 172 -4.26 17.19 -3.31
N ALA A 173 -3.66 18.24 -3.88
CA ALA A 173 -3.34 18.25 -5.30
C ALA A 173 -2.03 17.52 -5.60
N ARG A 174 -0.92 17.96 -4.98
CA ARG A 174 0.41 17.42 -5.28
C ARG A 174 1.08 16.86 -4.02
N CYS A 175 1.41 15.58 -4.07
CA CYS A 175 2.11 14.90 -2.99
C CYS A 175 3.49 14.40 -3.44
N ALA A 176 4.46 14.50 -2.55
CA ALA A 176 5.76 13.85 -2.70
C ALA A 176 5.87 12.71 -1.69
N VAL A 177 6.20 11.50 -2.16
CA VAL A 177 6.54 10.37 -1.30
C VAL A 177 8.05 10.18 -1.33
N ILE A 178 8.68 10.24 -0.17
CA ILE A 178 10.13 10.19 -0.01
C ILE A 178 10.53 8.84 0.56
N GLY A 179 11.05 7.98 -0.32
CA GLY A 179 11.68 6.72 0.01
C GLY A 179 13.01 6.92 0.72
N ASN A 180 13.72 5.82 0.93
CA ASN A 180 14.92 5.81 1.75
C ASN A 180 16.21 5.52 0.98
N SER A 181 16.16 5.35 -0.35
CA SER A 181 17.34 5.00 -1.15
C SER A 181 18.46 6.04 -1.00
N GLY A 182 19.71 5.56 -0.95
CA GLY A 182 20.90 6.40 -1.01
C GLY A 182 21.02 7.23 -2.29
N ASP A 183 20.28 6.87 -3.35
CA ASP A 183 20.24 7.63 -4.60
C ASP A 183 19.75 9.06 -4.42
N LEU A 184 18.99 9.34 -3.36
CA LEU A 184 18.57 10.71 -3.01
C LEU A 184 19.75 11.67 -2.82
N LEU A 185 20.95 11.17 -2.50
CA LEU A 185 22.15 12.00 -2.35
C LEU A 185 22.81 12.40 -3.68
N LYS A 186 22.36 11.84 -4.81
CA LYS A 186 22.89 12.16 -6.14
C LYS A 186 22.35 13.48 -6.68
N THR A 187 21.14 13.87 -6.26
CA THR A 187 20.43 15.03 -6.80
C THR A 187 19.83 15.88 -5.68
N ARG A 188 19.96 17.20 -5.78
CA ARG A 188 19.53 18.15 -4.74
C ARG A 188 18.04 18.47 -4.86
N PHE A 189 17.18 17.49 -4.57
CA PHE A 189 15.72 17.63 -4.70
C PHE A 189 15.06 18.47 -3.60
N GLY A 190 15.78 18.91 -2.57
CA GLY A 190 15.16 19.43 -1.35
C GLY A 190 14.21 20.60 -1.55
N LYS A 191 14.56 21.54 -2.44
CA LYS A 191 13.69 22.67 -2.79
C LYS A 191 12.44 22.25 -3.56
N GLU A 192 12.58 21.27 -4.45
CA GLU A 192 11.46 20.73 -5.23
C GLU A 192 10.49 20.00 -4.30
N ILE A 193 11.00 19.11 -3.43
CA ILE A 193 10.21 18.39 -2.42
C ILE A 193 9.45 19.35 -1.50
N ASP A 194 10.09 20.42 -1.04
CA ASP A 194 9.44 21.40 -0.16
C ASP A 194 8.34 22.22 -0.87
N SER A 195 8.24 22.15 -2.20
CA SER A 195 7.20 22.84 -2.98
C SER A 195 5.86 22.10 -3.05
N TYR A 196 5.80 20.82 -2.68
CA TYR A 196 4.56 20.02 -2.72
C TYR A 196 3.60 20.41 -1.59
N ASP A 197 2.30 20.20 -1.80
CA ASP A 197 1.28 20.46 -0.77
C ASP A 197 1.50 19.55 0.44
N VAL A 198 1.84 18.30 0.16
CA VAL A 198 2.02 17.24 1.15
C VAL A 198 3.32 16.49 0.89
N VAL A 199 4.09 16.24 1.95
CA VAL A 199 5.29 15.40 1.90
C VAL A 199 5.12 14.22 2.84
N ILE A 200 5.24 13.01 2.30
CA ILE A 200 5.07 11.75 3.01
C ILE A 200 6.44 11.07 3.13
N ARG A 201 6.86 10.80 4.36
CA ARG A 201 8.14 10.15 4.69
C ARG A 201 7.92 8.76 5.29
N GLU A 202 8.99 7.99 5.43
CA GLU A 202 8.91 6.62 5.91
C GLU A 202 9.87 6.33 7.06
N ASN A 203 9.37 5.63 8.08
CA ASN A 203 10.17 5.04 9.16
C ASN A 203 11.08 6.08 9.83
N GLY A 204 12.23 5.65 10.37
CA GLY A 204 13.20 6.51 11.05
C GLY A 204 14.14 7.28 10.12
N ALA A 205 13.65 7.77 8.98
CA ALA A 205 14.47 8.50 8.01
C ALA A 205 14.66 9.97 8.44
N PRO A 206 15.90 10.43 8.71
CA PRO A 206 16.17 11.76 9.23
C PRO A 206 16.12 12.84 8.15
N ILE A 207 15.75 14.05 8.55
CA ILE A 207 15.74 15.25 7.69
C ILE A 207 17.00 16.08 7.92
N GLU A 208 17.40 16.21 9.19
CA GLU A 208 18.59 16.95 9.60
C GLU A 208 19.83 16.44 8.85
N ASN A 209 20.70 17.37 8.43
CA ASN A 209 21.88 17.15 7.59
C ASN A 209 21.62 16.71 6.14
N TYR A 210 20.39 16.37 5.77
CA TYR A 210 20.03 15.94 4.39
C TYR A 210 19.07 16.90 3.68
N THR A 211 18.73 18.04 4.30
CA THR A 211 17.70 18.97 3.81
C THR A 211 17.87 19.44 2.37
N GLU A 212 19.11 19.56 1.89
CA GLU A 212 19.40 19.92 0.50
C GLU A 212 18.95 18.86 -0.52
N TYR A 213 18.93 17.59 -0.09
CA TYR A 213 18.57 16.44 -0.90
C TYR A 213 17.13 16.02 -0.71
N VAL A 214 16.64 15.99 0.54
CA VAL A 214 15.34 15.42 0.88
C VAL A 214 14.31 16.44 1.38
N GLY A 215 14.65 17.74 1.39
CA GLY A 215 13.77 18.82 1.85
C GLY A 215 13.60 18.87 3.37
N LYS A 216 12.88 19.87 3.86
CA LYS A 216 12.54 20.05 5.28
C LYS A 216 11.08 19.71 5.61
N LYS A 217 10.17 19.84 4.65
CA LYS A 217 8.72 19.64 4.87
C LYS A 217 8.45 18.18 5.21
N SER A 218 7.63 17.96 6.23
CA SER A 218 7.06 16.64 6.56
C SER A 218 5.61 16.83 6.98
N SER A 219 4.69 16.20 6.25
CA SER A 219 3.26 16.25 6.55
C SER A 219 2.80 14.95 7.18
N PHE A 220 3.28 13.83 6.66
CA PHE A 220 2.95 12.48 7.13
C PHE A 220 4.20 11.63 7.22
N ARG A 221 4.18 10.67 8.15
CA ARG A 221 5.20 9.63 8.24
C ARG A 221 4.59 8.26 8.43
N LEU A 222 4.86 7.36 7.49
CA LEU A 222 4.44 5.97 7.60
C LEU A 222 5.46 5.14 8.36
N LEU A 223 4.98 4.38 9.35
CA LEU A 223 5.81 3.61 10.26
C LEU A 223 5.54 2.11 10.14
N ASN A 224 6.60 1.34 9.91
CA ASN A 224 6.56 -0.08 10.20
C ASN A 224 6.54 -0.35 11.72
N ARG A 225 6.27 -1.60 12.08
CA ARG A 225 6.24 -2.07 13.49
C ARG A 225 7.53 -1.74 14.26
N GLY A 226 8.69 -1.83 13.60
CA GLY A 226 9.98 -1.56 14.24
C GLY A 226 10.14 -0.09 14.63
N SER A 227 9.83 0.81 13.70
CA SER A 227 9.92 2.26 13.91
C SER A 227 8.86 2.75 14.89
N ALA A 228 7.65 2.18 14.84
CA ALA A 228 6.58 2.52 15.77
C ALA A 228 6.89 2.14 17.23
N LYS A 229 7.79 1.18 17.48
CA LYS A 229 8.31 0.87 18.84
C LYS A 229 9.31 1.91 19.37
N ALA A 230 9.80 2.81 18.52
CA ALA A 230 10.73 3.88 18.86
C ALA A 230 10.10 5.24 18.50
N LEU A 231 8.80 5.39 18.79
CA LEU A 231 8.00 6.56 18.44
C LEU A 231 8.56 7.87 19.02
N ASP A 232 9.11 7.80 20.23
CA ASP A 232 9.81 8.88 20.92
C ASP A 232 10.96 9.47 20.09
N LYS A 233 11.73 8.61 19.41
CA LYS A 233 12.82 9.02 18.53
C LYS A 233 12.33 9.47 17.16
N VAL A 234 11.24 8.86 16.68
CA VAL A 234 10.66 9.22 15.38
C VAL A 234 10.13 10.64 15.39
N VAL A 235 9.43 11.05 16.46
CA VAL A 235 8.87 12.42 16.55
C VAL A 235 9.94 13.50 16.63
N GLU A 236 11.17 13.15 16.99
CA GLU A 236 12.30 14.07 17.02
C GLU A 236 12.91 14.31 15.63
N LEU A 237 12.57 13.50 14.63
CA LEU A 237 13.08 13.65 13.26
C LEU A 237 12.47 14.84 12.51
N ASP A 238 11.31 15.32 12.97
CA ASP A 238 10.65 16.53 12.49
C ASP A 238 10.76 17.59 13.58
N GLU A 239 11.53 18.65 13.31
CA GLU A 239 11.73 19.77 14.24
C GLU A 239 10.40 20.44 14.65
N THR A 240 9.39 20.42 13.77
CA THR A 240 8.08 21.02 14.06
C THR A 240 7.24 20.16 14.98
N ARG A 241 7.50 18.84 15.01
CA ARG A 241 6.70 17.82 15.70
C ARG A 241 5.21 17.89 15.34
N GLN A 242 4.92 18.20 14.08
CA GLN A 242 3.54 18.35 13.57
C GLN A 242 3.15 17.28 12.55
N GLU A 243 4.11 16.49 12.06
CA GLU A 243 3.78 15.41 11.12
C GLU A 243 2.78 14.40 11.72
N VAL A 244 1.89 13.90 10.88
CA VAL A 244 0.91 12.87 11.24
C VAL A 244 1.56 11.49 11.08
N LEU A 245 1.49 10.66 12.12
CA LEU A 245 2.14 9.36 12.15
C LEU A 245 1.15 8.26 11.78
N ILE A 246 1.42 7.54 10.69
CA ILE A 246 0.56 6.47 10.20
C ILE A 246 1.26 5.13 10.44
N ILE A 247 0.76 4.34 11.37
CA ILE A 247 1.34 3.05 11.74
C ILE A 247 0.69 1.94 10.92
N LYS A 248 1.52 1.02 10.42
CA LYS A 248 1.05 -0.20 9.75
C LYS A 248 0.24 -1.08 10.72
N THR A 249 -1.09 -0.94 10.66
CA THR A 249 -2.23 -1.75 11.19
C THR A 249 -2.19 -2.30 12.62
N THR A 250 -1.06 -2.33 13.32
CA THR A 250 -0.89 -3.05 14.60
C THR A 250 -0.35 -2.12 15.68
N ILE A 251 -0.90 -2.24 16.89
CA ILE A 251 -0.45 -1.54 18.09
C ILE A 251 -0.04 -2.56 19.16
N HIS A 252 1.02 -2.26 19.90
CA HIS A 252 1.51 -3.06 21.03
C HIS A 252 1.31 -2.34 22.35
N ASP A 253 1.26 -3.08 23.46
CA ASP A 253 1.19 -2.50 24.82
C ASP A 253 2.26 -1.40 25.02
N ILE A 254 3.49 -1.66 24.57
CA ILE A 254 4.60 -0.68 24.59
C ILE A 254 4.25 0.59 23.80
N MET A 255 3.72 0.45 22.58
CA MET A 255 3.36 1.63 21.77
C MET A 255 2.23 2.43 22.43
N SER A 256 1.23 1.76 22.97
CA SER A 256 0.12 2.42 23.67
C SER A 256 0.61 3.14 24.93
N GLN A 257 1.56 2.56 25.66
CA GLN A 257 2.20 3.22 26.80
C GLN A 257 2.95 4.48 26.34
N MET A 258 3.77 4.38 25.28
CA MET A 258 4.50 5.53 24.74
C MET A 258 3.56 6.67 24.33
N ILE A 259 2.47 6.38 23.62
CA ILE A 259 1.49 7.39 23.20
C ILE A 259 0.83 8.08 24.40
N ARG A 260 0.68 7.38 25.54
CA ARG A 260 0.04 7.93 26.75
C ARG A 260 1.00 8.70 27.64
N GLU A 261 2.22 8.20 27.81
CA GLU A 261 3.15 8.66 28.85
C GLU A 261 4.21 9.62 28.32
N ILE A 262 4.50 9.60 27.02
CA ILE A 262 5.47 10.48 26.37
C ILE A 262 4.70 11.67 25.79
N PRO A 263 5.21 12.91 25.86
CA PRO A 263 4.56 14.11 25.33
C PRO A 263 4.58 14.17 23.78
N ILE A 264 4.07 13.13 23.13
CA ILE A 264 3.87 13.04 21.68
C ILE A 264 2.58 13.80 21.35
N ARG A 265 2.72 14.92 20.64
CA ARG A 265 1.58 15.74 20.22
C ARG A 265 1.10 15.42 18.81
N ASN A 266 1.87 14.64 18.08
CA ASN A 266 1.56 14.20 16.73
C ASN A 266 0.27 13.37 16.72
N PRO A 267 -0.66 13.61 15.79
CA PRO A 267 -1.74 12.68 15.54
C PRO A 267 -1.17 11.33 15.11
N VAL A 268 -1.67 10.24 15.70
CA VAL A 268 -1.26 8.88 15.37
C VAL A 268 -2.46 8.14 14.83
N TYR A 269 -2.33 7.51 13.66
CA TYR A 269 -3.39 6.74 13.03
C TYR A 269 -2.91 5.36 12.61
N LEU A 270 -3.84 4.41 12.55
CA LEU A 270 -3.58 3.11 11.95
C LEU A 270 -3.96 3.14 10.48
N MET A 271 -3.11 2.61 9.61
CA MET A 271 -3.47 2.39 8.22
C MET A 271 -4.43 1.20 8.11
N LEU A 272 -5.38 1.27 7.19
CA LEU A 272 -6.17 0.14 6.70
C LEU A 272 -5.27 -0.83 5.91
N GLY A 273 -5.50 -2.14 6.05
CA GLY A 273 -4.74 -3.18 5.34
C GLY A 273 -4.81 -3.04 3.80
N ALA A 274 -3.87 -3.65 3.07
CA ALA A 274 -3.71 -3.42 1.62
C ALA A 274 -4.80 -4.05 0.76
N SER A 275 -5.22 -3.31 -0.26
CA SER A 275 -5.91 -3.85 -1.46
C SER A 275 -4.93 -4.48 -2.46
N PHE A 276 -3.68 -4.00 -2.51
CA PHE A 276 -2.63 -4.60 -3.34
C PHE A 276 -2.17 -5.94 -2.72
N GLY A 277 -2.03 -6.98 -3.56
CA GLY A 277 -1.82 -8.38 -3.16
C GLY A 277 -0.64 -8.67 -2.21
N SER A 278 -0.45 -9.94 -1.84
CA SER A 278 0.47 -10.36 -0.76
C SER A 278 1.96 -9.99 -0.94
N ALA A 279 2.39 -9.60 -2.15
CA ALA A 279 3.73 -9.08 -2.45
C ALA A 279 3.95 -7.63 -1.94
N ALA A 280 2.88 -6.88 -1.69
CA ALA A 280 2.88 -5.45 -1.39
C ALA A 280 3.12 -5.10 0.10
N LYS A 281 4.22 -5.57 0.71
CA LYS A 281 4.42 -5.47 2.17
C LYS A 281 5.29 -4.29 2.66
N GLY A 282 6.01 -3.61 1.77
CA GLY A 282 6.95 -2.53 2.14
C GLY A 282 6.25 -1.30 2.74
N THR A 283 6.95 -0.54 3.60
CA THR A 283 6.43 0.75 4.09
C THR A 283 6.20 1.73 2.93
N GLY A 284 7.11 1.75 1.94
CA GLY A 284 6.99 2.70 0.85
C GLY A 284 5.83 2.45 -0.09
N LEU A 285 5.51 1.19 -0.37
CA LEU A 285 4.29 0.89 -1.10
C LEU A 285 3.03 1.30 -0.32
N LYS A 286 3.05 1.15 1.00
CA LYS A 286 1.97 1.69 1.84
C LYS A 286 1.90 3.21 1.82
N ALA A 287 3.04 3.88 1.69
CA ALA A 287 3.09 5.33 1.58
C ALA A 287 2.51 5.79 0.24
N LEU A 288 2.82 5.08 -0.84
CA LEU A 288 2.22 5.29 -2.16
C LEU A 288 0.72 5.01 -2.15
N GLU A 289 0.25 3.92 -1.52
CA GLU A 289 -1.18 3.63 -1.39
C GLU A 289 -1.92 4.74 -0.62
N PHE A 290 -1.34 5.24 0.48
CA PHE A 290 -1.90 6.39 1.20
C PHE A 290 -1.92 7.65 0.31
N ALA A 291 -0.82 7.95 -0.37
CA ALA A 291 -0.72 9.12 -1.26
C ALA A 291 -1.73 9.05 -2.41
N LEU A 292 -1.86 7.90 -3.08
CA LEU A 292 -2.82 7.69 -4.17
C LEU A 292 -4.27 7.88 -3.73
N SER A 293 -4.58 7.51 -2.49
CA SER A 293 -5.89 7.74 -1.90
C SER A 293 -6.16 9.24 -1.72
N VAL A 294 -5.23 9.98 -1.12
CA VAL A 294 -5.49 11.36 -0.67
C VAL A 294 -5.05 12.46 -1.64
N CYS A 295 -4.34 12.12 -2.74
CA CYS A 295 -3.72 13.09 -3.64
C CYS A 295 -4.19 12.94 -5.10
N ASP A 296 -4.25 14.05 -5.84
CA ASP A 296 -4.49 14.02 -7.29
C ASP A 296 -3.29 13.50 -8.08
N SER A 297 -2.08 13.88 -7.66
CA SER A 297 -0.81 13.47 -8.26
C SER A 297 0.25 13.16 -7.20
N VAL A 298 1.11 12.19 -7.49
CA VAL A 298 2.13 11.69 -6.56
C VAL A 298 3.48 11.56 -7.25
N ASP A 299 4.46 12.33 -6.80
CA ASP A 299 5.85 12.15 -7.24
C ASP A 299 6.62 11.33 -6.19
N MET A 300 7.31 10.30 -6.63
CA MET A 300 8.07 9.40 -5.76
C MET A 300 9.58 9.64 -5.90
N TYR A 301 10.26 9.78 -4.76
CA TYR A 301 11.68 10.11 -4.67
C TYR A 301 12.42 9.00 -3.91
N GLY A 302 13.55 8.51 -4.43
CA GLY A 302 14.36 7.52 -3.72
C GLY A 302 13.72 6.13 -3.64
N PHE A 303 12.90 5.79 -4.64
CA PHE A 303 12.31 4.47 -4.88
C PHE A 303 13.02 3.69 -5.99
N THR A 304 13.91 4.35 -6.73
CA THR A 304 14.74 3.73 -7.76
C THR A 304 15.85 2.92 -7.14
N VAL A 305 16.21 1.84 -7.84
CA VAL A 305 17.43 1.07 -7.63
C VAL A 305 18.11 1.05 -8.99
N ASP A 306 19.34 1.53 -9.12
CA ASP A 306 20.10 1.45 -10.37
C ASP A 306 20.35 -0.05 -10.75
N PRO A 307 20.31 -0.49 -12.02
CA PRO A 307 20.74 -1.84 -12.42
C PRO A 307 22.19 -2.15 -12.08
N GLY A 308 23.07 -1.14 -12.11
CA GLY A 308 24.46 -1.26 -11.70
C GLY A 308 24.64 -1.29 -10.18
N TYR A 309 23.54 -1.26 -9.41
CA TYR A 309 23.57 -1.11 -7.96
C TYR A 309 24.03 -2.39 -7.28
N LYS A 310 25.25 -2.32 -6.76
CA LYS A 310 25.88 -3.45 -6.08
C LYS A 310 25.38 -3.62 -4.65
N GLU A 311 24.84 -2.58 -4.00
CA GLU A 311 24.39 -2.66 -2.60
C GLU A 311 23.29 -1.65 -2.27
N TRP A 312 22.22 -2.11 -1.61
CA TRP A 312 21.13 -1.24 -1.17
C TRP A 312 21.50 -0.44 0.08
N THR A 313 21.70 0.87 -0.10
CA THR A 313 22.00 1.81 0.97
C THR A 313 20.81 2.72 1.25
N ARG A 314 20.77 3.22 2.48
CA ARG A 314 19.88 4.33 2.82
C ARG A 314 20.68 5.62 2.78
N TYR A 315 20.07 6.73 2.41
CA TYR A 315 20.78 8.03 2.39
C TYR A 315 21.36 8.45 3.75
N PHE A 316 20.93 7.79 4.83
CA PHE A 316 21.32 8.09 6.21
C PHE A 316 22.00 6.92 6.93
N SER A 317 22.28 5.81 6.25
CA SER A 317 22.97 4.68 6.88
C SER A 317 23.75 3.83 5.90
N GLU A 318 24.79 3.18 6.40
CA GLU A 318 25.50 2.15 5.64
C GLU A 318 24.57 1.01 5.18
N SER A 319 25.04 0.30 4.15
CA SER A 319 24.38 -0.87 3.56
C SER A 319 24.04 -1.90 4.63
N ARG A 320 22.75 -2.25 4.74
CA ARG A 320 22.30 -3.35 5.60
C ARG A 320 21.94 -4.54 4.71
N LYS A 321 22.72 -5.61 4.81
CA LYS A 321 22.40 -6.91 4.17
C LYS A 321 21.02 -7.37 4.68
N GLY A 322 20.09 -7.74 3.79
CA GLY A 322 18.83 -8.41 4.18
C GLY A 322 17.50 -7.86 3.65
N HIS A 323 17.45 -7.23 2.48
CA HIS A 323 16.19 -6.85 1.81
C HIS A 323 16.14 -7.39 0.38
N THR A 324 14.94 -7.58 -0.18
CA THR A 324 14.64 -7.95 -1.58
C THR A 324 14.56 -6.69 -2.47
N PRO A 325 15.69 -6.11 -2.92
CA PRO A 325 15.67 -4.85 -3.68
C PRO A 325 15.01 -5.01 -5.05
N LEU A 326 15.12 -6.18 -5.69
CA LEU A 326 14.69 -6.34 -7.08
C LEU A 326 13.18 -6.49 -7.20
N HIS A 327 12.54 -7.28 -6.34
CA HIS A 327 11.08 -7.38 -6.36
C HIS A 327 10.43 -6.04 -5.99
N GLY A 328 10.97 -5.37 -4.96
CA GLY A 328 10.49 -4.04 -4.55
C GLY A 328 10.57 -3.01 -5.66
N ARG A 329 11.72 -2.92 -6.33
CA ARG A 329 11.92 -2.00 -7.48
C ARG A 329 11.02 -2.35 -8.65
N ALA A 330 10.85 -3.63 -8.98
CA ALA A 330 9.92 -4.05 -10.04
C ALA A 330 8.48 -3.60 -9.74
N TYR A 331 8.07 -3.66 -8.47
CA TYR A 331 6.77 -3.16 -8.02
C TYR A 331 6.65 -1.64 -8.14
N TYR A 332 7.66 -0.87 -7.72
CA TYR A 332 7.64 0.58 -7.87
C TYR A 332 7.63 1.01 -9.34
N GLN A 333 8.36 0.29 -10.20
CA GLN A 333 8.32 0.51 -11.65
C GLN A 333 6.94 0.23 -12.23
N MET A 334 6.30 -0.84 -11.77
CA MET A 334 4.93 -1.15 -12.16
C MET A 334 4.00 0.01 -11.77
N MET A 335 4.08 0.50 -10.53
CA MET A 335 3.25 1.61 -10.06
C MET A 335 3.49 2.91 -10.83
N GLU A 336 4.75 3.24 -11.14
CA GLU A 336 5.08 4.40 -11.99
C GLU A 336 4.42 4.31 -13.37
N CYS A 337 4.36 3.12 -13.96
CA CYS A 337 3.91 2.92 -15.34
C CYS A 337 2.44 2.49 -15.49
N LEU A 338 1.70 2.32 -14.39
CA LEU A 338 0.30 1.84 -14.41
C LEU A 338 -0.74 2.94 -14.64
N GLY A 339 -0.51 4.16 -14.15
CA GLY A 339 -1.48 5.25 -14.19
C GLY A 339 -1.51 5.99 -15.53
N PRO A 340 -2.58 6.79 -15.80
CA PRO A 340 -2.56 7.83 -16.82
C PRO A 340 -1.30 8.70 -16.68
N SER A 341 -0.72 9.12 -17.80
CA SER A 341 0.52 9.90 -17.80
C SER A 341 0.43 11.10 -16.86
N GLY A 342 1.25 11.10 -15.79
CA GLY A 342 1.35 12.21 -14.82
C GLY A 342 0.68 12.00 -13.47
N GLU A 343 -0.02 10.89 -13.22
CA GLU A 343 -0.59 10.61 -11.88
C GLU A 343 0.46 10.15 -10.88
N VAL A 344 1.43 9.34 -11.34
CA VAL A 344 2.62 8.97 -10.57
C VAL A 344 3.86 9.15 -11.42
N ALA A 345 4.88 9.80 -10.88
CA ALA A 345 6.18 9.91 -11.54
C ALA A 345 7.33 9.60 -10.58
N ALA A 346 8.29 8.79 -11.02
CA ALA A 346 9.53 8.59 -10.30
C ALA A 346 10.53 9.70 -10.63
N LYS A 347 11.22 10.18 -9.60
CA LYS A 347 12.32 11.13 -9.70
C LYS A 347 13.61 10.45 -9.24
N SER A 348 14.62 10.43 -10.12
CA SER A 348 15.91 9.77 -9.92
C SER A 348 17.06 10.75 -9.96
#